data_AF-A0A3D3BWG5-F1
#
_entry.id   AF-A0A3D3BWG5-F1
#
_cell.length_a   1.000
_cell.length_b   1.000
_cell.length_c   1.000
_cell.angle_alpha   90.00
_cell.angle_beta   90.00
_cell.angle_gamma   90.00
#
_symmetry.space_group_name_H-M   'P 1'
#
loop_
_entity.id
_entity.type
_entity.pdbx_description
1 polymer ?
#
loop_
_entity_poly.entity_id
_entity_poly.type
_entity_poly.pdbx_seq_one_letter_code
_entity_poly.pdbx_strand_id
1 'polypeptide(L)'
;AEHLLETPQSDEQNESIAIDEKQRLNHAISLLPETQRSALMLCHYAGFSNKEAAAIMNVSVKALESSIARARRSLRTQLESRNLHSTAMKPASGEINSEEKTETIG
;
A
#
# COMPACT_ATOMS: atom_id res chain seq x y z
N ALA A 1 16.94 14.37 50.68
CA ALA A 1 16.33 15.03 49.51
C ALA A 1 16.15 13.95 48.44
N GLU A 2 14.93 13.82 47.93
CA GLU A 2 14.43 12.70 47.15
C GLU A 2 15.26 12.40 45.90
N HIS A 3 15.54 11.11 45.70
CA HIS A 3 15.98 10.56 44.42
C HIS A 3 14.72 10.14 43.66
N LEU A 4 14.19 11.06 42.86
CA LEU A 4 13.04 10.84 41.99
C LEU A 4 13.49 9.99 40.79
N LEU A 5 13.36 8.67 40.94
CA LEU A 5 13.41 7.73 39.83
C LEU A 5 12.09 7.83 39.08
N GLU A 6 12.03 8.69 38.06
CA GLU A 6 10.98 8.61 37.05
C GLU A 6 11.19 7.33 36.25
N THR A 7 10.23 6.42 36.38
CA THR A 7 10.17 5.13 35.71
C THR A 7 10.06 5.30 34.19
N PRO A 8 10.77 4.47 33.38
CA PRO A 8 10.76 4.53 31.90
C PRO A 8 9.49 3.89 31.31
N GLN A 9 8.31 4.41 31.62
CA GLN A 9 7.04 3.84 31.16
C GLN A 9 6.60 4.33 29.77
N SER A 10 7.27 5.34 29.21
CA SER A 10 6.87 5.99 27.95
C SER A 10 7.40 5.28 26.71
N ASP A 11 8.62 4.73 26.77
CA ASP A 11 9.35 4.26 25.58
C ASP A 11 8.89 2.86 25.15
N GLU A 12 8.64 1.97 26.11
CA GLU A 12 8.28 0.57 25.83
C GLU A 12 6.87 0.42 25.23
N GLN A 13 5.94 1.28 25.65
CA GLN A 13 4.58 1.31 25.10
C GLN A 13 4.56 1.89 23.69
N ASN A 14 5.34 2.96 23.44
CA ASN A 14 5.44 3.59 22.12
C ASN A 14 6.15 2.68 21.10
N GLU A 15 7.19 1.96 21.53
CA GLU A 15 7.88 0.97 20.70
C GLU A 15 6.93 -0.19 20.31
N SER A 16 6.10 -0.67 21.25
CA SER A 16 5.15 -1.76 20.96
C SER A 16 4.11 -1.38 19.89
N ILE A 17 3.60 -0.15 19.94
CA ILE A 17 2.60 0.38 18.99
C ILE A 17 3.24 0.55 17.60
N ALA A 18 4.48 1.04 17.55
CA ALA A 18 5.22 1.23 16.30
C ALA A 18 5.60 -0.10 15.62
N ILE A 19 5.97 -1.13 16.41
CA ILE A 19 6.25 -2.48 15.90
C ILE A 19 4.99 -3.08 15.27
N ASP A 20 3.85 -2.96 15.93
CA ASP A 20 2.57 -3.48 15.47
C ASP A 20 2.09 -2.77 14.18
N GLU A 21 2.28 -1.44 14.10
CA GLU A 21 2.05 -0.64 12.88
C GLU A 21 2.85 -1.15 11.67
N LYS A 22 4.15 -1.37 11.88
CA LYS A 22 5.06 -1.85 10.83
C LYS A 22 4.70 -3.26 10.37
N GLN A 23 4.35 -4.15 11.29
CA GLN A 23 3.92 -5.51 10.96
C GLN A 23 2.63 -5.51 10.15
N ARG A 24 1.64 -4.68 10.53
CA ARG A 24 0.39 -4.49 9.76
C ARG A 24 0.65 -4.01 8.34
N LEU A 25 1.50 -2.99 8.17
CA LEU A 25 1.84 -2.45 6.86
C LEU A 25 2.51 -3.51 5.97
N ASN A 26 3.48 -4.25 6.51
CA ASN A 26 4.17 -5.30 5.78
C ASN A 26 3.21 -6.40 5.32
N HIS A 27 2.27 -6.81 6.20
CA HIS A 27 1.25 -7.77 5.84
C HIS A 27 0.34 -7.25 4.71
N ALA A 28 -0.14 -6.00 4.79
CA ALA A 28 -0.97 -5.40 3.75
C ALA A 28 -0.24 -5.30 2.39
N ILE A 29 1.06 -4.97 2.40
CA ILE A 29 1.91 -4.96 1.20
C ILE A 29 2.09 -6.37 0.63
N SER A 30 2.18 -7.39 1.47
CA SER A 30 2.26 -8.80 1.03
C SER A 30 1.00 -9.27 0.31
N LEU A 31 -0.17 -8.68 0.60
CA LEU A 31 -1.44 -9.02 -0.03
C LEU A 31 -1.66 -8.29 -1.38
N LEU A 32 -0.81 -7.34 -1.74
CA LEU A 32 -0.91 -6.65 -3.03
C LEU A 32 -0.59 -7.60 -4.21
N PRO A 33 -1.23 -7.42 -5.38
CA PRO A 33 -0.77 -8.03 -6.61
C PRO A 33 0.70 -7.68 -6.90
N GLU A 34 1.44 -8.61 -7.51
CA GLU A 34 2.88 -8.47 -7.75
C GLU A 34 3.23 -7.17 -8.48
N THR A 35 2.48 -6.83 -9.52
CA THR A 35 2.69 -5.60 -10.31
C THR A 35 2.55 -4.32 -9.47
N GLN A 36 1.59 -4.29 -8.54
CA GLN A 36 1.34 -3.16 -7.65
C GLN A 36 2.42 -3.05 -6.57
N ARG A 37 2.83 -4.19 -6.01
CA ARG A 37 3.92 -4.26 -5.03
C ARG A 37 5.25 -3.81 -5.64
N SER A 38 5.60 -4.33 -6.82
CA SER A 38 6.83 -3.97 -7.53
C SER A 38 6.90 -2.48 -7.85
N ALA A 39 5.79 -1.89 -8.29
CA ALA A 39 5.70 -0.44 -8.51
C ALA A 39 5.99 0.37 -7.23
N LEU A 40 5.42 -0.04 -6.09
CA LEU A 40 5.69 0.58 -4.80
C LEU A 40 7.14 0.40 -4.34
N MET A 41 7.71 -0.78 -4.53
CA MET A 41 9.09 -1.07 -4.15
C MET A 41 10.07 -0.21 -4.93
N LEU A 42 9.89 -0.10 -6.24
CA LEU A 42 10.77 0.70 -7.10
C LEU A 42 10.70 2.19 -6.75
N CYS A 43 9.50 2.73 -6.58
CA CYS A 43 9.33 4.16 -6.30
C CYS A 43 9.72 4.55 -4.87
N HIS A 44 9.38 3.71 -3.88
CA HIS A 44 9.45 4.12 -2.47
C HIS A 44 10.65 3.56 -1.72
N TYR A 45 11.10 2.34 -2.07
CA TYR A 45 12.25 1.71 -1.41
C TYR A 45 13.53 1.89 -2.23
N ALA A 46 13.44 1.75 -3.55
CA ALA A 46 14.59 1.95 -4.44
C ALA A 46 14.77 3.40 -4.90
N GLY A 47 13.79 4.28 -4.65
CA GLY A 47 13.88 5.71 -4.92
C GLY A 47 13.83 6.10 -6.41
N PHE A 48 13.40 5.19 -7.29
CA PHE A 48 13.25 5.49 -8.72
C PHE A 48 12.11 6.48 -8.97
N SER A 49 12.29 7.36 -9.96
CA SER A 49 11.19 8.16 -10.47
C SER A 49 10.14 7.28 -11.16
N ASN A 50 8.91 7.80 -11.32
CA ASN A 50 7.85 7.09 -12.04
C ASN A 50 8.25 6.69 -13.48
N LYS A 51 9.12 7.49 -14.13
CA LYS A 51 9.60 7.19 -15.48
C LYS A 51 10.58 6.02 -15.47
N GLU A 52 11.52 6.00 -14.54
CA GLU A 52 12.51 4.93 -14.40
C GLU A 52 11.85 3.63 -13.96
N ALA A 53 10.96 3.67 -12.97
CA ALA A 53 10.22 2.51 -12.52
C ALA A 53 9.34 1.92 -13.65
N ALA A 54 8.70 2.77 -14.47
CA ALA A 54 7.92 2.32 -15.61
C ALA A 54 8.78 1.65 -16.67
N ALA A 55 9.98 2.19 -16.93
CA ALA A 55 10.96 1.58 -17.85
C ALA A 55 11.46 0.22 -17.33
N ILE A 56 11.80 0.11 -16.04
CA ILE A 56 12.23 -1.14 -15.39
C ILE A 56 11.14 -2.21 -15.49
N MET A 57 9.88 -1.81 -15.29
CA MET A 57 8.72 -2.71 -15.35
C MET A 57 8.21 -2.97 -16.78
N ASN A 58 8.81 -2.34 -17.80
CA ASN A 58 8.37 -2.38 -19.19
C ASN A 58 6.87 -2.03 -19.38
N VAL A 59 6.42 -0.96 -18.71
CA VAL A 59 5.05 -0.43 -18.81
C VAL A 59 5.06 1.07 -19.12
N SER A 60 3.92 1.63 -19.50
CA SER A 60 3.79 3.08 -19.63
C SER A 60 3.77 3.77 -18.26
N VAL A 61 4.24 5.01 -18.20
CA VAL A 61 4.20 5.83 -16.97
C VAL A 61 2.77 5.93 -16.42
N LYS A 62 1.77 6.10 -17.30
CA LYS A 62 0.35 6.15 -16.93
C LYS A 62 -0.15 4.82 -16.32
N ALA A 63 0.33 3.67 -16.83
CA ALA A 63 0.00 2.36 -16.27
C ALA A 63 0.68 2.14 -14.90
N LEU A 64 1.91 2.64 -14.72
CA LEU A 64 2.58 2.63 -13.43
C LEU A 64 1.82 3.48 -12.40
N GLU A 65 1.49 4.73 -12.74
CA GLU A 65 0.73 5.63 -11.87
C GLU A 65 -0.63 5.02 -11.47
N SER A 66 -1.32 4.40 -12.42
CA SER A 66 -2.57 3.67 -12.15
C SER A 66 -2.35 2.48 -11.21
N SER A 67 -1.22 1.78 -11.32
CA SER A 67 -0.86 0.67 -10.45
C SER A 67 -0.55 1.15 -9.03
N ILE A 68 0.20 2.24 -8.88
CA ILE A 68 0.50 2.87 -7.57
C ILE A 68 -0.79 3.40 -6.94
N ALA A 69 -1.66 4.06 -7.70
CA ALA A 69 -2.93 4.57 -7.19
C ALA A 69 -3.82 3.44 -6.66
N ARG A 70 -3.91 2.32 -7.40
CA ARG A 70 -4.65 1.12 -6.98
C ARG A 70 -4.02 0.47 -5.75
N ALA A 71 -2.70 0.36 -5.71
CA ALA A 71 -1.97 -0.19 -4.58
C ALA A 71 -2.25 0.61 -3.30
N ARG A 72 -2.16 1.95 -3.37
CA ARG A 72 -2.46 2.84 -2.23
C ARG A 72 -3.90 2.71 -1.77
N ARG A 73 -4.86 2.60 -2.69
CA ARG A 73 -6.27 2.35 -2.35
C ARG A 73 -6.44 1.01 -1.65
N SER A 74 -5.82 -0.05 -2.15
CA SER A 74 -5.87 -1.39 -1.53
C SER A 74 -5.25 -1.37 -0.13
N LEU A 75 -4.07 -0.76 0.04
CA LEU A 75 -3.44 -0.61 1.35
C LEU A 75 -4.35 0.17 2.32
N ARG A 76 -4.91 1.29 1.85
CA ARG A 76 -5.88 2.07 2.64
C ARG A 76 -7.06 1.21 3.05
N THR A 77 -7.71 0.51 2.12
CA THR A 77 -8.84 -0.36 2.43
C THR A 77 -8.45 -1.47 3.39
N GLN A 78 -7.28 -2.10 3.26
CA GLN A 78 -6.88 -3.17 4.19
C GLN A 78 -6.62 -2.65 5.61
N LEU A 79 -6.02 -1.47 5.73
CA LEU A 79 -5.74 -0.82 7.00
C LEU A 79 -7.02 -0.23 7.63
N GLU A 80 -7.91 0.37 6.82
CA GLU A 80 -9.21 0.93 7.25
C GLU A 80 -10.24 -0.16 7.52
N SER A 81 -10.36 -1.19 6.68
CA SER A 81 -11.31 -2.28 6.87
C SER A 81 -11.07 -3.01 8.17
N ARG A 82 -9.81 -3.11 8.65
CA ARG A 82 -9.54 -3.68 9.98
C ARG A 82 -9.87 -2.72 11.12
N ASN A 83 -9.90 -1.41 10.87
CA ASN A 83 -10.44 -0.40 11.79
C ASN A 83 -12.00 -0.37 11.78
N LEU A 84 -12.60 -0.72 10.63
CA LEU A 84 -14.05 -0.74 10.37
C LEU A 84 -14.72 -2.09 10.67
N HIS A 85 -14.01 -3.11 11.19
CA HIS A 85 -14.68 -4.22 11.87
C HIS A 85 -15.32 -3.80 13.21
N SER A 86 -15.22 -2.51 13.57
CA SER A 86 -16.13 -1.84 14.49
C SER A 86 -17.35 -1.20 13.81
N THR A 87 -17.34 -0.86 12.50
CA THR A 87 -18.50 -0.24 11.82
C THR A 87 -18.48 -0.45 10.28
N ALA A 88 -19.29 -1.40 9.80
CA ALA A 88 -19.93 -1.47 8.47
C ALA A 88 -19.06 -1.40 7.18
N MET A 89 -18.93 -2.58 6.53
CA MET A 89 -18.41 -2.77 5.18
C MET A 89 -19.54 -2.79 4.12
N LYS A 90 -19.32 -2.12 2.99
CA LYS A 90 -19.89 -2.53 1.68
C LYS A 90 -18.81 -2.38 0.61
N PRO A 91 -18.50 -3.41 -0.18
CA PRO A 91 -17.45 -3.33 -1.20
C PRO A 91 -17.96 -2.52 -2.40
N ALA A 92 -17.18 -1.54 -2.83
CA ALA A 92 -17.38 -0.85 -4.09
C ALA A 92 -16.92 -1.76 -5.24
N SER A 93 -17.87 -2.50 -5.81
CA SER A 93 -17.78 -3.01 -7.16
C SER A 93 -17.61 -1.80 -8.09
N GLY A 94 -16.42 -1.66 -8.69
CA GLY A 94 -16.14 -0.71 -9.74
C GLY A 94 -15.81 -1.48 -11.01
N GLU A 95 -16.78 -1.50 -11.93
CA GLU A 95 -16.74 -2.11 -13.25
C GLU A 95 -15.40 -1.92 -13.96
N ILE A 96 -14.78 -3.04 -14.33
CA ILE A 96 -13.82 -3.09 -15.43
C ILE A 96 -14.58 -3.49 -16.70
N ASN A 97 -15.13 -2.52 -17.41
CA ASN A 97 -15.38 -2.70 -18.84
C ASN A 97 -14.34 -1.87 -19.58
N SER A 98 -13.22 -2.51 -19.90
CA SER A 98 -12.23 -1.97 -20.81
C SER A 98 -12.60 -2.49 -22.19
N GLU A 99 -13.08 -1.58 -23.03
CA GLU A 99 -13.14 -1.73 -24.48
C GLU A 99 -11.80 -2.27 -25.01
N GLU A 100 -11.79 -3.54 -25.40
CA GLU A 100 -10.76 -4.07 -26.28
C GLU A 100 -11.30 -4.02 -27.71
N LYS A 101 -10.99 -2.91 -28.38
CA LYS A 101 -11.09 -2.77 -29.82
C LYS A 101 -9.86 -3.45 -30.43
N THR A 102 -10.01 -4.67 -30.95
CA THR A 102 -9.09 -5.24 -31.93
C THR A 102 -9.81 -5.37 -33.26
N GLU A 103 -9.36 -4.56 -34.22
CA GLU A 103 -9.62 -4.71 -35.65
C GLU A 103 -9.21 -6.10 -36.15
N THR A 104 -9.75 -6.53 -37.32
CA THR A 104 -9.01 -7.15 -38.45
C THR A 104 -9.75 -8.34 -39.12
N ILE A 105 -10.28 -8.05 -40.32
CA ILE A 105 -10.35 -8.87 -41.56
C ILE A 105 -11.36 -10.03 -41.65
N GLY A 106 -12.23 -9.92 -42.67
CA GLY A 106 -13.08 -10.99 -43.21
C GLY A 106 -14.26 -10.43 -43.98
#